data_AF-A0A5J9UIX3-F1
#
_entry.id   AF-A0A5J9UIX3-F1
#
_cell.length_a   1.000
_cell.length_b   1.000
_cell.length_c   1.000
_cell.angle_alpha   90.00
_cell.angle_beta   90.00
_cell.angle_gamma   90.00
#
_symmetry.space_group_name_H-M   'P 1'
#
loop_
_entity.id
_entity.type
_entity.pdbx_description
1 polymer ?
#
loop_
_entity_poly.entity_id
_entity_poly.type
_entity_poly.pdbx_seq_one_letter_code
_entity_poly.pdbx_strand_id
1 'polypeptide(L)'
;METAAAAAILPDDVLVDVFRRLPARSLAASRRVCKAWRDLVDEQQLLLPLRRLLPHSVRGIFINYMDHRRPYFFARPAPASSGWPLIDGEFGSVVGNSWHKVRDHCNGLVLFLDEYESFHYVCNPATRRWTLLPPCPSGVNWWHSREFLVFDPAVSPDYEVLLEPLDLLAKRDDGGDMEWPPSSWTWHGFSSRTGRWEERVFIRETRGRRDHC
;
A
#
# COMPACT_ATOMS: atom_id res chain seq x y z
N MET A 1 51.02 25.82 20.64
CA MET A 1 50.97 24.74 19.63
C MET A 1 49.92 23.76 20.12
N GLU A 2 48.66 24.07 19.84
CA GLU A 2 47.51 23.38 20.40
C GLU A 2 46.91 22.52 19.28
N THR A 3 46.98 21.21 19.46
CA THR A 3 46.55 20.21 18.49
C THR A 3 45.04 20.27 18.34
N ALA A 4 44.58 20.92 17.28
CA ALA A 4 43.25 20.71 16.74
C ALA A 4 43.15 19.23 16.35
N ALA A 5 42.52 18.42 17.19
CA ALA A 5 42.04 17.10 16.79
C ALA A 5 41.02 17.35 15.67
N ALA A 6 41.50 17.27 14.42
CA ALA A 6 40.65 17.23 13.25
C ALA A 6 39.66 16.09 13.49
N ALA A 7 38.41 16.44 13.77
CA ALA A 7 37.32 15.49 13.76
C ALA A 7 37.35 14.84 12.38
N ALA A 8 37.85 13.60 12.32
CA ALA A 8 38.04 12.89 11.07
C ALA A 8 36.68 12.81 10.37
N ILE A 9 36.54 13.57 9.29
CA ILE A 9 35.37 13.49 8.43
C ILE A 9 35.46 12.12 7.76
N LEU A 10 34.62 11.19 8.20
CA LEU A 10 34.50 9.88 7.58
C LEU A 10 34.03 10.07 6.13
N PRO A 11 34.68 9.41 5.16
CA PRO A 11 34.20 9.38 3.78
C PRO A 11 32.79 8.81 3.67
N ASP A 12 32.04 9.31 2.68
CA ASP A 12 30.64 8.95 2.45
C ASP A 12 30.44 7.44 2.24
N ASP A 13 31.32 6.77 1.50
CA ASP A 13 31.30 5.32 1.28
C ASP A 13 31.43 4.52 2.58
N VAL A 14 32.27 4.98 3.52
CA VAL A 14 32.43 4.34 4.83
C VAL A 14 31.19 4.56 5.69
N LEU A 15 30.60 5.76 5.66
CA LEU A 15 29.34 6.05 6.37
C LEU A 15 28.17 5.21 5.83
N VAL A 16 28.11 5.02 4.50
CA VAL A 16 27.13 4.13 3.87
C VAL A 16 27.26 2.71 4.41
N ASP A 17 28.48 2.17 4.50
CA ASP A 17 28.71 0.82 5.01
C ASP A 17 28.39 0.67 6.51
N VAL A 18 28.58 1.73 7.30
CA VAL A 18 28.11 1.79 8.69
C VAL A 18 26.58 1.74 8.73
N PHE A 19 25.91 2.56 7.91
CA PHE A 19 24.45 2.59 7.83
C PHE A 19 23.82 1.28 7.36
N ARG A 20 24.47 0.55 6.44
CA ARG A 20 24.04 -0.78 5.99
C ARG A 20 24.02 -1.83 7.12
N ARG A 21 24.81 -1.62 8.17
CA ARG A 21 24.88 -2.52 9.34
C ARG A 21 23.86 -2.17 10.42
N LEU A 22 23.17 -1.03 10.32
CA LEU A 22 22.18 -0.61 11.30
C LEU A 22 20.85 -1.36 11.12
N PRO A 23 20.15 -1.71 12.22
CA PRO A 23 18.75 -2.14 12.15
C PRO A 23 17.87 -1.08 11.49
N ALA A 24 16.80 -1.49 10.79
CA ALA A 24 15.92 -0.60 10.03
C ALA A 24 15.42 0.61 10.82
N ARG A 25 15.06 0.44 12.11
CA ARG A 25 14.61 1.54 12.98
C ARG A 25 15.71 2.55 13.26
N SER A 26 16.93 2.08 13.53
CA SER A 26 18.09 2.93 13.78
C SER A 26 18.53 3.66 12.50
N LEU A 27 18.47 2.99 11.35
CA LEU A 27 18.72 3.60 10.04
C LEU A 27 17.66 4.67 9.69
N ALA A 28 16.39 4.41 9.99
CA ALA A 28 15.35 5.43 9.82
C ALA A 28 15.54 6.62 10.77
N ALA A 29 16.04 6.38 11.99
CA ALA A 29 16.34 7.42 12.96
C ALA A 29 17.57 8.26 12.56
N SER A 30 18.58 7.66 11.91
CA SER A 30 19.81 8.37 11.50
C SER A 30 19.52 9.52 10.52
N ARG A 31 18.47 9.39 9.70
CA ARG A 31 17.96 10.45 8.80
C ARG A 31 17.51 11.73 9.52
N ARG A 32 17.33 11.68 10.83
CA ARG A 32 16.95 12.84 11.66
C ARG A 32 18.14 13.56 12.28
N VAL A 33 19.35 12.99 12.20
CA VAL A 33 20.55 13.56 12.83
C VAL A 33 21.02 14.83 12.11
N CYS A 34 21.20 14.77 10.78
CA CYS A 34 21.55 15.93 9.96
C CYS A 34 21.12 15.75 8.50
N LYS A 35 21.25 16.80 7.68
CA LYS A 35 20.89 16.77 6.24
C LYS A 35 21.75 15.78 5.46
N ALA A 36 23.08 15.85 5.61
CA ALA A 36 24.01 14.96 4.90
C ALA A 36 23.71 13.47 5.12
N TRP A 37 23.38 13.07 6.36
CA TRP A 37 23.03 11.68 6.66
C TRP A 37 21.70 11.26 6.02
N ARG A 38 20.73 12.16 5.96
CA ARG A 38 19.47 11.90 5.27
C ARG A 38 19.70 11.72 3.77
N ASP A 39 20.44 12.64 3.16
CA ASP A 39 20.71 12.66 1.73
C ASP A 39 21.46 11.38 1.33
N LEU A 40 22.49 11.00 2.09
CA LEU A 40 23.26 9.77 1.87
C LEU A 40 22.39 8.49 1.98
N VAL A 41 21.50 8.41 2.97
CA VAL A 41 20.59 7.26 3.14
C VAL A 41 19.57 7.18 2.00
N ASP A 42 19.07 8.33 1.54
CA ASP A 42 18.04 8.44 0.51
C ASP A 42 18.62 8.21 -0.90
N GLU A 43 19.75 8.84 -1.25
CA GLU A 43 20.47 8.66 -2.53
C GLU A 43 20.91 7.21 -2.73
N GLN A 44 21.53 6.62 -1.70
CA GLN A 44 22.01 5.24 -1.74
C GLN A 44 20.91 4.22 -1.47
N GLN A 45 19.66 4.68 -1.30
CA GLN A 45 18.49 3.84 -1.17
C GLN A 45 18.64 2.78 -0.06
N LEU A 46 19.33 3.10 1.04
CA LEU A 46 19.74 2.09 2.03
C LEU A 46 18.56 1.47 2.78
N LEU A 47 17.42 2.15 2.81
CA LEU A 47 16.19 1.62 3.35
C LEU A 47 15.49 0.64 2.39
N LEU A 48 15.74 0.66 1.07
CA LEU A 48 15.08 -0.23 0.10
C LEU A 48 15.36 -1.73 0.32
N PRO A 49 16.62 -2.17 0.51
CA PRO A 49 16.91 -3.56 0.86
C PRO A 49 16.24 -3.96 2.19
N LEU A 50 16.32 -3.09 3.20
CA LEU A 50 15.68 -3.30 4.49
C LEU A 50 14.15 -3.30 4.41
N ARG A 51 13.54 -2.62 3.44
CA ARG A 51 12.09 -2.64 3.18
C ARG A 51 11.63 -3.99 2.64
N ARG A 52 12.44 -4.64 1.79
CA ARG A 52 12.21 -6.03 1.33
C ARG A 52 12.50 -7.07 2.41
N LEU A 53 13.33 -6.72 3.40
CA LEU A 53 13.77 -7.60 4.49
C LEU A 53 13.11 -7.29 5.85
N LEU A 54 12.26 -6.26 5.94
CA LEU A 54 11.40 -6.02 7.11
C LEU A 54 10.69 -7.34 7.36
N PRO A 55 10.72 -7.87 8.59
CA PRO A 55 10.18 -9.19 8.83
C PRO A 55 8.76 -9.21 8.30
N HIS A 56 8.55 -9.98 7.24
CA HIS A 56 7.24 -10.36 6.73
C HIS A 56 6.55 -11.29 7.74
N SER A 57 6.80 -11.10 9.05
CA SER A 57 6.05 -11.76 10.09
C SER A 57 4.64 -11.24 9.96
N VAL A 58 3.81 -12.04 9.29
CA VAL A 58 2.38 -11.81 9.15
C VAL A 58 1.84 -11.59 10.55
N ARG A 59 1.44 -10.35 10.84
CA ARG A 59 0.97 -10.00 12.18
C ARG A 59 -0.36 -10.68 12.47
N GLY A 60 -1.20 -10.73 11.45
CA GLY A 60 -2.46 -11.43 11.46
C GLY A 60 -3.08 -11.44 10.07
N ILE A 61 -4.24 -12.06 9.99
CA ILE A 61 -5.02 -12.26 8.77
C ILE A 61 -6.44 -11.77 9.05
N PHE A 62 -7.00 -11.01 8.11
CA PHE A 62 -8.43 -10.68 8.12
C PHE A 62 -9.20 -11.74 7.33
N ILE A 63 -10.29 -12.23 7.91
CA ILE A 63 -11.19 -13.18 7.25
C ILE A 63 -12.59 -12.58 7.21
N ASN A 64 -13.14 -12.45 6.00
CA ASN A 64 -14.54 -12.11 5.78
C ASN A 64 -15.37 -13.38 5.89
N TYR A 65 -16.32 -13.44 6.82
CA TYR A 65 -17.33 -14.49 6.86
C TYR A 65 -18.63 -13.99 6.24
N MET A 66 -19.33 -14.84 5.50
CA MET A 66 -20.55 -14.46 4.78
C MET A 66 -21.68 -14.00 5.73
N ASP A 67 -21.81 -14.64 6.90
CA ASP A 67 -22.92 -14.39 7.83
C ASP A 67 -22.54 -13.47 9.00
N HIS A 68 -21.38 -12.82 8.93
CA HIS A 68 -20.90 -11.95 10.01
C HIS A 68 -20.81 -10.52 9.53
N ARG A 69 -21.24 -9.60 10.41
CA ARG A 69 -21.24 -8.17 10.13
C ARG A 69 -19.83 -7.58 9.96
N ARG A 70 -18.78 -8.26 10.39
CA ARG A 70 -17.42 -7.70 10.39
C ARG A 70 -16.38 -8.76 10.07
N PRO A 71 -15.24 -8.38 9.47
CA PRO A 71 -14.11 -9.27 9.31
C PRO A 71 -13.52 -9.63 10.69
N TYR A 72 -13.00 -10.84 10.81
CA TYR A 72 -12.26 -11.26 12.00
C TYR A 72 -10.76 -11.12 11.77
N PHE A 73 -10.07 -10.50 12.73
CA PHE A 73 -8.62 -10.38 12.71
C PHE A 73 -7.97 -11.46 13.57
N PHE A 74 -7.37 -12.45 12.91
CA PHE A 74 -6.65 -13.54 13.57
C PHE A 74 -5.18 -13.24 13.64
N ALA A 75 -4.63 -13.22 14.84
CA ALA A 75 -3.29 -12.72 15.02
C ALA A 75 -2.62 -13.39 16.23
N ARG A 76 -1.30 -13.55 16.21
CA ARG A 76 -0.58 -14.20 17.31
C ARG A 76 -0.79 -13.41 18.62
N PRO A 77 -1.03 -14.01 19.78
CA PRO A 77 -1.06 -13.25 21.03
C PRO A 77 0.26 -12.51 21.23
N ALA A 78 0.22 -11.18 21.35
CA ALA A 78 1.41 -10.39 21.64
C ALA A 78 1.60 -10.36 23.16
N PRO A 79 2.79 -10.72 23.71
CA PRO A 79 3.03 -10.52 25.13
C PRO A 79 2.95 -9.03 25.46
N ALA A 80 2.36 -8.70 26.61
CA ALA A 80 2.13 -7.31 27.05
C ALA A 80 3.40 -6.44 27.08
N SER A 81 4.57 -7.07 27.16
CA SER A 81 5.89 -6.43 27.16
C SER A 81 6.47 -6.12 25.77
N SER A 82 5.78 -6.50 24.70
CA SER A 82 6.37 -6.50 23.36
C SER A 82 6.49 -5.12 22.69
N GLY A 83 5.88 -4.07 23.27
CA GLY A 83 5.99 -2.69 22.78
C GLY A 83 5.41 -2.44 21.38
N TRP A 84 4.70 -3.42 20.81
CA TRP A 84 4.03 -3.26 19.51
C TRP A 84 2.68 -2.56 19.68
N PRO A 85 2.30 -1.66 18.75
CA PRO A 85 0.95 -1.08 18.75
C PRO A 85 -0.09 -2.20 18.65
N LEU A 86 -1.11 -2.15 19.51
CA LEU A 86 -2.26 -3.04 19.39
C LEU A 86 -3.00 -2.72 18.09
N ILE A 87 -2.95 -3.66 17.13
CA ILE A 87 -3.69 -3.56 15.87
C ILE A 87 -5.18 -3.57 16.21
N ASP A 88 -5.89 -2.53 15.79
CA ASP A 88 -7.35 -2.51 15.83
C ASP A 88 -7.88 -3.41 14.70
N GLY A 89 -8.15 -4.66 15.05
CA GLY A 89 -8.69 -5.66 14.12
C GLY A 89 -10.21 -5.61 13.97
N GLU A 90 -10.90 -4.87 14.84
CA GLU A 90 -12.36 -4.78 14.84
C GLU A 90 -12.87 -3.52 14.12
N PHE A 91 -11.95 -2.61 13.74
CA PHE A 91 -12.23 -1.30 13.15
C PHE A 91 -13.17 -0.47 14.01
N GLY A 92 -13.14 -0.67 15.33
CA GLY A 92 -14.09 -0.09 16.28
C GLY A 92 -14.03 1.44 16.32
N SER A 93 -12.89 2.04 15.97
CA SER A 93 -12.75 3.50 15.88
C SER A 93 -13.23 4.11 14.56
N VAL A 94 -13.52 3.29 13.55
CA VAL A 94 -13.76 3.75 12.18
C VAL A 94 -15.26 3.81 11.87
N VAL A 95 -16.01 2.81 12.30
CA VAL A 95 -17.39 2.62 11.81
C VAL A 95 -18.31 2.05 12.88
N GLY A 96 -19.56 2.54 12.86
CA GLY A 96 -20.64 2.11 13.72
C GLY A 96 -21.07 0.65 13.47
N ASN A 97 -22.25 0.28 13.92
CA ASN A 97 -22.72 -1.11 13.89
C ASN A 97 -23.23 -1.55 12.50
N SER A 98 -22.39 -1.46 11.46
CA SER A 98 -22.70 -1.80 10.06
C SER A 98 -22.01 -3.10 9.59
N TRP A 99 -22.32 -3.53 8.35
CA TRP A 99 -21.73 -4.70 7.70
C TRP A 99 -20.48 -4.30 6.93
N HIS A 100 -19.34 -4.83 7.32
CA HIS A 100 -18.04 -4.50 6.75
C HIS A 100 -17.35 -5.70 6.14
N LYS A 101 -16.72 -5.50 4.99
CA LYS A 101 -15.85 -6.50 4.35
C LYS A 101 -14.53 -5.90 3.92
N VAL A 102 -13.43 -6.60 4.23
CA VAL A 102 -12.11 -6.26 3.67
C VAL A 102 -12.10 -6.59 2.19
N ARG A 103 -11.70 -5.63 1.36
CA ARG A 103 -11.68 -5.73 -0.10
C ARG A 103 -10.27 -5.95 -0.61
N ASP A 104 -9.30 -5.23 -0.06
CA ASP A 104 -7.89 -5.42 -0.35
C ASP A 104 -6.99 -4.91 0.80
N HIS A 105 -5.69 -5.21 0.75
CA HIS A 105 -4.70 -4.71 1.68
C HIS A 105 -3.35 -4.50 0.99
N CYS A 106 -2.60 -3.47 1.40
CA CYS A 106 -1.28 -3.20 0.84
C CYS A 106 -0.40 -2.46 1.86
N ASN A 107 0.78 -3.00 2.14
CA ASN A 107 1.80 -2.41 3.03
C ASN A 107 1.25 -1.85 4.36
N GLY A 108 0.31 -2.57 4.97
CA GLY A 108 -0.29 -2.23 6.26
C GLY A 108 -1.50 -1.31 6.20
N LEU A 109 -1.91 -0.86 5.01
CA LEU A 109 -3.23 -0.28 4.79
C LEU A 109 -4.24 -1.38 4.42
N VAL A 110 -5.49 -1.18 4.81
CA VAL A 110 -6.62 -2.07 4.54
C VAL A 110 -7.74 -1.27 3.91
N LEU A 111 -8.21 -1.72 2.76
CA LEU A 111 -9.41 -1.21 2.10
C LEU A 111 -10.60 -2.07 2.54
N PHE A 112 -11.67 -1.44 3.02
CA PHE A 112 -12.90 -2.14 3.36
C PHE A 112 -14.15 -1.35 2.94
N LEU A 113 -15.23 -2.11 2.71
CA LEU A 113 -16.54 -1.63 2.28
C LEU A 113 -17.52 -1.72 3.45
N ASP A 114 -18.32 -0.68 3.65
CA ASP A 114 -19.61 -0.72 4.34
C ASP A 114 -20.70 -1.13 3.35
N GLU A 115 -21.27 -2.32 3.51
CA GLU A 115 -22.25 -2.88 2.57
C GLU A 115 -23.61 -2.19 2.62
N TYR A 116 -24.00 -1.60 3.74
CA TYR A 116 -25.29 -0.91 3.83
C TYR A 116 -25.23 0.46 3.17
N GLU A 117 -24.20 1.23 3.52
CA GLU A 117 -24.07 2.60 3.04
C GLU A 117 -23.31 2.68 1.71
N SER A 118 -22.76 1.57 1.23
CA SER A 118 -21.93 1.49 0.02
C SER A 118 -20.73 2.46 0.05
N PHE A 119 -20.13 2.63 1.23
CA PHE A 119 -18.97 3.48 1.44
C PHE A 119 -17.67 2.66 1.57
N HIS A 120 -16.61 3.16 0.96
CA HIS A 120 -15.28 2.55 1.05
C HIS A 120 -14.36 3.36 1.94
N TYR A 121 -13.57 2.67 2.75
CA TYR A 121 -12.63 3.25 3.68
C TYR A 121 -11.26 2.65 3.48
N VAL A 122 -10.24 3.50 3.55
CA VAL A 122 -8.85 3.07 3.69
C VAL A 122 -8.41 3.33 5.12
N CYS A 123 -7.93 2.28 5.79
CA CYS A 123 -7.54 2.31 7.19
C CYS A 123 -6.12 1.80 7.38
N ASN A 124 -5.40 2.44 8.30
CA ASN A 124 -4.21 1.88 8.91
C ASN A 124 -4.57 1.36 10.31
N PRO A 125 -4.79 0.05 10.49
CA PRO A 125 -5.25 -0.52 11.76
C PRO A 125 -4.18 -0.47 12.86
N ALA A 126 -2.90 -0.26 12.51
CA ALA A 126 -1.83 -0.06 13.49
C ALA A 126 -1.82 1.36 14.09
N THR A 127 -2.34 2.35 13.35
CA THR A 127 -2.42 3.76 13.80
C THR A 127 -3.83 4.22 14.11
N ARG A 128 -4.85 3.39 13.79
CA ARG A 128 -6.28 3.69 13.93
C ARG A 128 -6.73 4.92 13.12
N ARG A 129 -5.97 5.27 12.09
CA ARG A 129 -6.31 6.34 11.17
C ARG A 129 -7.04 5.75 9.98
N TRP A 130 -8.06 6.48 9.53
CA TRP A 130 -8.89 6.06 8.41
C TRP A 130 -9.30 7.25 7.57
N THR A 131 -9.73 6.99 6.35
CA THR A 131 -10.26 7.99 5.42
C THR A 131 -11.38 7.37 4.61
N LEU A 132 -12.49 8.10 4.51
CA LEU A 132 -13.60 7.77 3.62
C LEU A 132 -13.20 8.14 2.18
N LEU A 133 -13.34 7.20 1.25
CA LEU A 133 -13.15 7.47 -0.17
C LEU A 133 -14.31 8.30 -0.73
N PRO A 134 -14.06 9.17 -1.71
CA PRO A 134 -15.12 9.86 -2.41
C PRO A 134 -16.04 8.86 -3.14
N PRO A 135 -17.30 9.25 -3.44
CA PRO A 135 -18.26 8.40 -4.14
C PRO A 135 -17.71 7.82 -5.45
N CYS A 136 -18.31 6.71 -5.90
CA CYS A 136 -17.90 6.05 -7.14
C CYS A 136 -17.91 7.04 -8.30
N PRO A 137 -16.94 6.98 -9.22
CA PRO A 137 -17.04 7.67 -10.48
C PRO A 137 -18.36 7.30 -11.20
N SER A 138 -18.97 8.29 -11.86
CA SER A 138 -20.21 8.09 -12.61
C SER A 138 -20.07 6.99 -13.66
N GLY A 139 -21.02 6.05 -13.69
CA GLY A 139 -21.02 4.93 -14.64
C GLY A 139 -20.27 3.68 -14.14
N VAL A 140 -19.71 3.72 -12.94
CA VAL A 140 -19.08 2.57 -12.28
C VAL A 140 -19.97 2.09 -11.13
N ASN A 141 -20.08 0.78 -10.98
CA ASN A 141 -20.73 0.15 -9.84
C ASN A 141 -19.69 -0.57 -8.97
N TRP A 142 -19.56 -0.15 -7.72
CA TRP A 142 -18.71 -0.80 -6.73
C TRP A 142 -18.94 -2.31 -6.62
N TRP A 143 -20.20 -2.73 -6.66
CA TRP A 143 -20.61 -4.13 -6.52
C TRP A 143 -20.15 -5.00 -7.69
N HIS A 144 -19.90 -4.38 -8.84
CA HIS A 144 -19.36 -5.03 -10.04
C HIS A 144 -17.96 -4.50 -10.37
N SER A 145 -17.19 -4.11 -9.36
CA SER A 145 -15.80 -3.70 -9.56
C SER A 145 -14.88 -4.53 -8.67
N ARG A 146 -13.68 -4.84 -9.19
CA ARG A 146 -12.57 -5.28 -8.36
C ARG A 146 -11.81 -4.04 -7.92
N GLU A 147 -11.52 -3.97 -6.63
CA GLU A 147 -10.81 -2.86 -6.04
C GLU A 147 -9.42 -3.31 -5.64
N PHE A 148 -8.41 -2.50 -5.96
CA PHE A 148 -7.02 -2.78 -5.60
C PHE A 148 -6.43 -1.58 -4.88
N LEU A 149 -5.84 -1.83 -3.71
CA LEU A 149 -5.14 -0.83 -2.93
C LEU A 149 -3.66 -0.84 -3.32
N VAL A 150 -3.16 0.30 -3.78
CA VAL A 150 -1.76 0.49 -4.14
C VAL A 150 -1.14 1.45 -3.14
N PHE A 151 -0.24 0.95 -2.31
CA PHE A 151 0.45 1.79 -1.35
C PHE A 151 1.87 1.28 -1.19
N ASP A 152 2.84 2.17 -1.44
CA ASP A 152 4.21 1.93 -1.04
C ASP A 152 4.73 3.12 -0.21
N PRO A 153 4.77 2.99 1.13
CA PRO A 153 5.28 4.05 2.01
C PRO A 153 6.75 4.38 1.73
N ALA A 154 7.45 3.54 0.95
CA ALA A 154 8.80 3.77 0.49
C ALA A 154 8.91 4.85 -0.58
N VAL A 155 7.87 4.97 -1.42
CA VAL A 155 7.82 5.82 -2.62
C VAL A 155 7.05 7.10 -2.33
N SER A 156 5.90 6.98 -1.65
CA SER A 156 5.03 8.11 -1.36
C SER A 156 4.30 7.90 -0.02
N PRO A 157 4.00 8.95 0.75
CA PRO A 157 3.03 8.85 1.84
C PRO A 157 1.59 8.63 1.33
N ASP A 158 1.36 8.88 0.04
CA ASP A 158 0.06 8.75 -0.62
C ASP A 158 -0.19 7.31 -1.08
N TYR A 159 -1.46 6.90 -1.00
CA TYR A 159 -1.95 5.66 -1.56
C TYR A 159 -2.89 5.93 -2.75
N GLU A 160 -3.08 4.90 -3.56
CA GLU A 160 -4.03 4.90 -4.66
C GLU A 160 -5.00 3.73 -4.54
N VAL A 161 -6.22 3.90 -5.06
CA VAL A 161 -7.21 2.81 -5.17
C VAL A 161 -7.60 2.69 -6.62
N LEU A 162 -7.41 1.51 -7.20
CA LEU A 162 -7.75 1.20 -8.57
C LEU A 162 -9.05 0.41 -8.63
N LEU A 163 -9.92 0.76 -9.57
CA LEU A 163 -11.19 0.10 -9.82
C LEU A 163 -11.19 -0.48 -11.23
N GLU A 164 -11.23 -1.81 -11.26
CA GLU A 164 -11.42 -2.59 -12.48
C GLU A 164 -12.91 -2.90 -12.64
N PRO A 165 -13.60 -2.36 -13.67
CA PRO A 165 -14.99 -2.67 -13.94
C PRO A 165 -15.14 -4.13 -14.43
N LEU A 166 -15.95 -4.94 -13.74
CA LEU A 166 -16.27 -6.32 -14.15
C LEU A 166 -17.34 -6.37 -15.25
N ASP A 167 -18.17 -5.33 -15.37
CA ASP A 167 -19.28 -5.28 -16.33
C ASP A 167 -18.81 -5.28 -17.81
N LEU A 168 -17.59 -4.77 -18.09
CA LEU A 168 -16.99 -4.83 -19.43
C LEU A 168 -16.63 -6.27 -19.85
N LEU A 169 -16.44 -7.17 -18.89
CA LEU A 169 -16.23 -8.60 -19.14
C LEU A 169 -17.53 -9.39 -19.22
N ALA A 170 -18.65 -8.86 -18.68
CA ALA A 170 -19.95 -9.52 -18.70
C ALA A 170 -20.72 -9.30 -20.02
N LYS A 171 -20.45 -8.19 -20.74
CA LYS A 171 -20.92 -7.99 -22.12
C LYS A 171 -20.24 -8.89 -23.16
N ARG A 172 -19.35 -9.82 -22.75
CA ARG A 172 -18.60 -10.74 -23.63
C ARG A 172 -19.43 -11.80 -24.36
N ASP A 173 -20.71 -11.95 -24.05
CA ASP A 173 -21.54 -13.03 -24.63
C ASP A 173 -22.26 -12.62 -25.93
N ASP A 174 -22.00 -11.42 -26.45
CA ASP A 174 -22.58 -10.91 -27.70
C ASP A 174 -21.70 -11.15 -28.93
N GLY A 175 -21.08 -12.32 -29.04
CA GLY A 175 -20.60 -12.90 -30.31
C GLY A 175 -19.58 -12.08 -31.13
N GLY A 176 -19.01 -11.01 -30.56
CA GLY A 176 -17.95 -10.23 -31.19
C GLY A 176 -16.58 -10.88 -30.97
N ASP A 177 -15.83 -11.11 -32.05
CA ASP A 177 -14.42 -11.51 -32.03
C ASP A 177 -13.57 -10.40 -31.38
N MET A 178 -13.57 -10.32 -30.06
CA MET A 178 -12.65 -9.47 -29.30
C MET A 178 -11.41 -10.29 -28.94
N GLU A 179 -10.23 -9.81 -29.34
CA GLU A 179 -8.96 -10.42 -28.97
C GLU A 179 -8.80 -10.44 -27.44
N TRP A 180 -8.69 -11.64 -26.86
CA TRP A 180 -8.43 -11.82 -25.43
C TRP A 180 -6.97 -12.19 -25.18
N PRO A 181 -6.27 -11.52 -24.25
CA PRO A 181 -6.68 -10.35 -23.48
C PRO A 181 -6.71 -9.05 -24.34
N PRO A 182 -7.56 -8.05 -24.05
CA PRO A 182 -7.65 -6.79 -24.77
C PRO A 182 -6.30 -6.10 -24.96
N SER A 183 -6.19 -5.26 -25.99
CA SER A 183 -5.03 -4.40 -26.19
C SER A 183 -4.98 -3.25 -25.18
N SER A 184 -6.12 -2.82 -24.63
CA SER A 184 -6.19 -1.84 -23.55
C SER A 184 -7.34 -2.08 -22.58
N TRP A 185 -7.20 -1.57 -21.35
CA TRP A 185 -8.21 -1.56 -20.31
C TRP A 185 -8.32 -0.18 -19.70
N THR A 186 -9.55 0.27 -19.47
CA THR A 186 -9.83 1.53 -18.82
C THR A 186 -10.35 1.27 -17.42
N TRP A 187 -9.61 1.73 -16.42
CA TRP A 187 -9.94 1.64 -15.00
C TRP A 187 -10.11 3.05 -14.41
N HIS A 188 -10.61 3.14 -13.18
CA HIS A 188 -10.58 4.38 -12.43
C HIS A 188 -9.57 4.30 -11.30
N GLY A 189 -8.72 5.32 -11.16
CA GLY A 189 -7.74 5.45 -10.09
C GLY A 189 -8.07 6.63 -9.18
N PHE A 190 -8.25 6.38 -7.89
CA PHE A 190 -8.24 7.40 -6.86
C PHE A 190 -6.82 7.64 -6.36
N SER A 191 -6.46 8.89 -6.12
CA SER A 191 -5.20 9.26 -5.45
C SER A 191 -5.49 9.98 -4.14
N SER A 192 -4.91 9.52 -3.02
CA SER A 192 -5.03 10.22 -1.75
C SER A 192 -4.38 11.61 -1.77
N ARG A 193 -3.43 11.84 -2.68
CA ARG A 193 -2.75 13.12 -2.87
C ARG A 193 -3.69 14.19 -3.41
N THR A 194 -4.52 13.84 -4.38
CA THR A 194 -5.43 14.78 -5.06
C THR A 194 -6.85 14.71 -4.52
N GLY A 195 -7.21 13.60 -3.87
CA GLY A 195 -8.56 13.34 -3.38
C GLY A 195 -9.58 13.11 -4.50
N ARG A 196 -9.13 12.74 -5.71
CA ARG A 196 -9.97 12.65 -6.91
C ARG A 196 -9.83 11.31 -7.62
N TRP A 197 -10.91 10.92 -8.28
CA TRP A 197 -10.94 9.83 -9.26
C TRP A 197 -10.51 10.32 -10.63
N GLU A 198 -9.64 9.57 -11.28
CA GLU A 198 -9.17 9.81 -12.64
C GLU A 198 -9.27 8.52 -13.45
N GLU A 199 -9.59 8.64 -14.73
CA GLU A 199 -9.57 7.50 -15.65
C GLU A 199 -8.12 7.12 -15.97
N ARG A 200 -7.84 5.82 -16.02
CA ARG A 200 -6.53 5.26 -16.33
C ARG A 200 -6.63 4.19 -17.39
N VAL A 201 -5.86 4.36 -18.46
CA VAL A 201 -5.77 3.40 -19.55
C VAL A 201 -4.50 2.57 -19.40
N PHE A 202 -4.67 1.26 -19.26
CA PHE A 202 -3.61 0.27 -19.25
C PHE A 202 -3.52 -0.35 -20.64
N ILE A 203 -2.32 -0.45 -21.20
CA ILE A 203 -2.09 -1.00 -22.54
C ILE A 203 -1.29 -2.29 -22.41
N ARG A 204 -1.70 -3.33 -23.12
CA ARG A 204 -0.97 -4.60 -23.19
C ARG A 204 0.31 -4.42 -24.01
N GLU A 205 1.46 -4.55 -23.37
CA GLU A 205 2.73 -4.62 -24.11
C GLU A 205 2.80 -5.94 -24.90
N THR A 206 2.74 -5.84 -26.22
CA THR A 206 3.09 -6.96 -27.10
C THR A 206 4.59 -6.92 -27.32
N ARG A 207 5.34 -7.88 -26.76
CA ARG A 207 6.73 -8.07 -27.17
C ARG A 207 6.72 -8.52 -28.62
N GLY A 208 7.04 -7.61 -29.52
CA GLY A 208 7.32 -7.95 -30.92
C GLY A 208 8.35 -9.08 -30.96
N ARG A 209 7.98 -10.19 -31.60
CA ARG A 209 8.92 -11.23 -32.01
C ARG A 209 9.97 -10.51 -32.84
N ARG A 210 11.22 -10.45 -32.36
CA ARG A 210 12.33 -10.10 -33.24
C ARG A 210 12.47 -11.29 -34.18
N ASP A 211 11.91 -11.17 -35.36
CA ASP A 211 12.20 -12.06 -36.46
C ASP A 211 13.67 -11.81 -36.83
N HIS A 212 14.54 -12.68 -36.32
CA HIS A 212 15.89 -12.83 -36.84
C HIS A 212 15.80 -13.74 -38.07
N CYS A 213 15.80 -13.12 -39.25
CA CYS A 213 16.30 -13.67 -40.50
C CYS A 213 17.16 -12.60 -41.17
#